data_AF-A0A2G6GF58-F1
#
_entry.id   AF-A0A2G6GF58-F1
#
_cell.length_a   1.000
_cell.length_b   1.000
_cell.length_c   1.000
_cell.angle_alpha   90.00
_cell.angle_beta   90.00
_cell.angle_gamma   90.00
#
_symmetry.space_group_name_H-M   'P 1'
#
loop_
_entity.id
_entity.type
_entity.pdbx_description
1 polymer ?
#
loop_
_entity_poly.entity_id
_entity_poly.type
_entity_poly.pdbx_seq_one_letter_code
_entity_poly.pdbx_strand_id
1 'polypeptide(L)'
;MGDLTLSGTLNLMGSLVLAGDGGKVTVDGNEVLVEDAGHAHGAGVPVILPPPPASPVDTGTDAKIFKSFNSTVTTGGKAIVTMGLHLQGNIPTWPGMVLPSSMNPAVTINFIQINVAGDQGITLPNSGPVTYNSSGQ
;
A
#
# COMPACT_ATOMS: atom_id res chain seq x y z
N MET A 1 17.81 -8.86 17.16
CA MET A 1 16.81 -7.84 16.78
C MET A 1 15.45 -8.49 16.85
N GLY A 2 14.51 -7.86 17.54
CA GLY A 2 13.16 -8.38 17.72
C GLY A 2 12.17 -7.64 16.83
N ASP A 3 11.29 -8.38 16.16
CA ASP A 3 10.15 -7.81 15.46
C ASP A 3 9.08 -7.35 16.48
N LEU A 4 8.35 -6.29 16.13
CA LEU A 4 7.13 -5.92 16.85
C LEU A 4 5.95 -6.65 16.20
N THR A 5 5.38 -7.64 16.88
CA THR A 5 4.19 -8.35 16.41
C THR A 5 2.92 -7.81 17.06
N LEU A 6 2.00 -7.35 16.24
CA LEU A 6 0.64 -6.99 16.60
C LEU A 6 -0.24 -8.23 16.38
N SER A 7 -1.13 -8.51 17.31
CA SER A 7 -2.00 -9.71 17.23
C SER A 7 -3.33 -9.49 17.92
N GLY A 8 -4.33 -10.26 17.49
CA GLY A 8 -5.69 -10.20 18.06
C GLY A 8 -6.44 -8.93 17.70
N THR A 9 -7.55 -8.67 18.41
CA THR A 9 -8.37 -7.47 18.18
C THR A 9 -7.68 -6.24 18.76
N LEU A 10 -7.04 -5.47 17.88
CA LEU A 10 -6.30 -4.25 18.23
C LEU A 10 -6.70 -3.11 17.29
N ASN A 11 -7.01 -1.95 17.87
CA ASN A 11 -7.25 -0.73 17.10
C ASN A 11 -6.25 0.34 17.53
N LEU A 12 -5.36 0.69 16.61
CA LEU A 12 -4.37 1.74 16.77
C LEU A 12 -5.05 3.08 16.48
N MET A 13 -5.02 3.97 17.46
CA MET A 13 -5.71 5.27 17.40
C MET A 13 -4.72 6.40 17.63
N GLY A 14 -5.00 7.55 17.02
CA GLY A 14 -4.16 8.74 17.15
C GLY A 14 -2.86 8.65 16.32
N SER A 15 -1.88 9.45 16.71
CA SER A 15 -0.57 9.51 16.04
C SER A 15 0.44 8.61 16.76
N LEU A 16 0.86 7.52 16.12
CA LEU A 16 1.76 6.53 16.70
C LEU A 16 2.95 6.27 15.79
N VAL A 17 4.12 6.06 16.40
CA VAL A 17 5.32 5.59 15.71
C VAL A 17 5.64 4.21 16.27
N LEU A 18 5.48 3.19 15.44
CA LEU A 18 5.79 1.81 15.78
C LEU A 18 7.22 1.50 15.35
N ALA A 19 7.92 0.73 16.18
CA ALA A 19 9.27 0.26 15.87
C ALA A 19 9.49 -1.11 16.50
N GLY A 20 10.06 -2.04 15.74
CA GLY A 20 10.72 -3.22 16.29
C GLY A 20 12.09 -2.85 16.86
N ASP A 21 12.64 -3.70 17.71
CA ASP A 21 14.02 -3.57 18.22
C ASP A 21 15.02 -3.99 17.13
N GLY A 22 15.12 -3.15 16.11
CA GLY A 22 15.84 -3.40 14.84
C GLY A 22 15.16 -4.39 13.90
N GLY A 23 13.99 -4.92 14.28
CA GLY A 23 13.14 -5.79 13.47
C GLY A 23 12.03 -5.05 12.71
N LYS A 24 11.19 -5.81 12.01
CA LYS A 24 10.01 -5.33 11.27
C LYS A 24 8.80 -5.18 12.20
N VAL A 25 7.79 -4.46 11.72
CA VAL A 25 6.44 -4.50 12.32
C VAL A 25 5.63 -5.54 11.56
N THR A 26 5.04 -6.47 12.30
CA THR A 26 4.25 -7.58 11.75
C THR A 26 2.86 -7.62 12.38
N VAL A 27 1.89 -8.16 11.66
CA VAL A 27 0.57 -8.53 12.18
C VAL A 27 0.43 -10.04 12.03
N ASP A 28 0.26 -10.75 13.15
CA ASP A 28 0.17 -12.21 13.19
C ASP A 28 1.29 -12.92 12.38
N GLY A 29 2.50 -12.32 12.37
CA GLY A 29 3.67 -12.82 11.64
C GLY A 29 3.81 -12.34 10.19
N ASN A 30 2.80 -11.67 9.63
CA ASN A 30 2.87 -11.07 8.29
C ASN A 30 3.43 -9.65 8.37
N GLU A 31 4.36 -9.30 7.48
CA GLU A 31 4.94 -7.96 7.41
C GLU A 31 3.89 -6.91 7.06
N VAL A 32 3.87 -5.80 7.79
CA VAL A 32 2.99 -4.66 7.49
C VAL A 32 3.49 -3.90 6.26
N LEU A 33 2.58 -3.53 5.35
CA LEU A 33 2.90 -2.70 4.19
C LEU A 33 3.07 -1.22 4.60
N VAL A 34 4.00 -0.54 3.95
CA VAL A 34 4.29 0.88 4.19
C VAL A 34 4.36 1.66 2.88
N GLU A 35 4.08 2.96 2.93
CA GLU A 35 4.15 3.83 1.76
C GLU A 35 5.56 3.90 1.13
N ASP A 36 5.60 4.02 -0.19
CA ASP A 36 6.77 4.38 -0.97
C ASP A 36 6.64 5.78 -1.59
N ALA A 37 6.99 6.80 -0.80
CA ALA A 37 6.81 8.22 -1.10
C ALA A 37 7.67 8.77 -2.27
N GLY A 38 8.45 7.93 -2.96
CA GLY A 38 9.37 8.36 -4.03
C GLY A 38 8.73 8.62 -5.40
N HIS A 39 7.47 8.23 -5.60
CA HIS A 39 6.84 8.22 -6.92
C HIS A 39 5.79 9.33 -7.04
N ALA A 40 6.14 10.40 -7.76
CA ALA A 40 5.22 11.48 -8.09
C ALA A 40 4.24 11.04 -9.19
N HIS A 41 2.97 11.35 -9.02
CA HIS A 41 1.99 11.25 -10.10
C HIS A 41 2.32 12.32 -11.16
N GLY A 42 2.29 11.94 -12.44
CA GLY A 42 2.42 12.91 -13.52
C GLY A 42 1.34 14.00 -13.43
N ALA A 43 1.67 15.22 -13.86
CA ALA A 43 0.68 16.27 -13.99
C ALA A 43 -0.28 15.88 -15.12
N GLY A 44 -1.53 15.56 -14.79
CA GLY A 44 -2.55 15.22 -15.79
C GLY A 44 -2.68 16.35 -16.81
N VAL A 45 -2.59 16.03 -18.09
CA VAL A 45 -2.82 17.00 -19.17
C VAL A 45 -4.31 16.96 -19.50
N PRO A 46 -5.06 18.07 -19.37
CA PRO A 46 -6.45 18.12 -19.81
C PRO A 46 -6.51 17.88 -21.32
N VAL A 47 -7.09 16.75 -21.74
CA VAL A 47 -7.27 16.43 -23.16
C VAL A 47 -8.72 16.71 -23.54
N ILE A 48 -8.94 17.60 -24.51
CA ILE A 48 -10.28 17.98 -25.02
C ILE A 48 -10.97 16.79 -25.72
N LEU A 49 -10.20 15.87 -26.29
CA LEU A 49 -10.67 14.60 -26.83
C LEU A 49 -9.59 13.54 -26.61
N PRO A 50 -9.81 12.52 -25.75
CA PRO A 50 -8.79 11.53 -25.48
C PRO A 50 -8.42 10.79 -26.77
N PRO A 51 -7.12 10.61 -27.08
CA PRO A 51 -6.72 9.72 -28.16
C PRO A 51 -7.20 8.28 -27.85
N PRO A 52 -7.31 7.41 -28.88
CA PRO A 52 -7.60 6.00 -28.66
C PRO A 52 -6.66 5.41 -27.59
N PRO A 53 -7.14 4.50 -26.73
CA PRO A 53 -6.31 3.89 -25.70
C PRO A 53 -5.06 3.26 -26.33
N ALA A 54 -3.88 3.70 -25.89
CA ALA A 54 -2.63 3.05 -26.30
C ALA A 54 -2.58 1.64 -25.69
N SER A 55 -1.96 0.70 -26.40
CA SER A 55 -1.60 -0.60 -25.83
C SER A 55 -0.74 -0.41 -24.56
N PRO A 56 -0.74 -1.37 -23.62
CA PRO A 56 0.03 -1.22 -22.38
C PRO A 56 1.49 -0.91 -22.69
N VAL A 57 1.93 0.30 -22.33
CA VAL A 57 3.29 0.79 -22.60
C VAL A 57 4.30 0.19 -21.60
N ASP A 58 3.80 -0.34 -20.48
CA ASP A 58 4.58 -0.94 -19.42
C ASP A 58 3.89 -2.21 -18.92
N THR A 59 4.56 -3.35 -19.08
CA THR A 59 4.08 -4.68 -18.65
C THR A 59 4.51 -5.03 -17.23
N GLY A 60 5.18 -4.12 -16.52
CA GLY A 60 5.63 -4.34 -15.15
C GLY A 60 4.48 -4.71 -14.22
N THR A 61 4.67 -5.73 -13.40
CA THR A 61 3.68 -6.22 -12.42
C THR A 61 3.91 -5.66 -11.03
N ASP A 62 5.07 -5.05 -10.80
CA ASP A 62 5.39 -4.41 -9.54
C ASP A 62 4.53 -3.17 -9.36
N ALA A 63 4.02 -2.98 -8.14
CA ALA A 63 3.28 -1.79 -7.79
C ALA A 63 3.90 -1.08 -6.60
N LYS A 64 3.72 0.24 -6.60
CA LYS A 64 4.18 1.14 -5.57
C LYS A 64 3.04 1.82 -4.84
N ILE A 65 2.81 1.49 -3.57
CA ILE A 65 1.79 2.14 -2.74
C ILE A 65 2.33 3.49 -2.29
N PHE A 66 1.94 4.54 -3.00
CA PHE A 66 2.45 5.89 -2.73
C PHE A 66 1.58 6.66 -1.72
N LYS A 67 0.36 6.21 -1.46
CA LYS A 67 -0.56 6.89 -0.54
C LYS A 67 -1.49 5.93 0.18
N SER A 68 -1.44 5.94 1.51
CA SER A 68 -2.42 5.37 2.42
C SER A 68 -3.50 6.41 2.74
N PHE A 69 -4.74 5.96 2.88
CA PHE A 69 -5.85 6.79 3.35
C PHE A 69 -5.75 7.09 4.84
N ASN A 70 -5.00 6.27 5.58
CA ASN A 70 -4.70 6.50 6.98
C ASN A 70 -3.19 6.60 7.19
N SER A 71 -2.71 7.78 7.56
CA SER A 71 -1.29 8.09 7.73
C SER A 71 -0.90 8.45 9.16
N THR A 72 -1.79 8.22 10.14
CA THR A 72 -1.53 8.61 11.53
C THR A 72 -0.59 7.65 12.24
N VAL A 73 -0.46 6.41 11.76
CA VAL A 73 0.47 5.42 12.32
C VAL A 73 1.59 5.16 11.33
N THR A 74 2.83 5.22 11.82
CA THR A 74 4.04 5.10 11.01
C THR A 74 4.98 4.03 11.55
N THR A 75 5.85 3.51 10.69
CA THR A 75 6.99 2.68 11.06
C THR A 75 8.15 2.98 10.11
N GLY A 76 9.39 3.04 10.62
CA GLY A 76 10.55 3.42 9.81
C GLY A 76 10.42 4.78 9.11
N GLY A 77 9.63 5.71 9.68
CA GLY A 77 9.35 7.02 9.09
C GLY A 77 8.36 7.03 7.92
N LYS A 78 7.76 5.88 7.58
CA LYS A 78 6.77 5.72 6.52
C LYS A 78 5.39 5.41 7.12
N ALA A 79 4.32 5.88 6.49
CA ALA A 79 2.97 5.55 6.93
C ALA A 79 2.67 4.07 6.68
N ILE A 80 2.00 3.45 7.65
CA ILE A 80 1.46 2.10 7.50
C ILE A 80 0.27 2.15 6.55
N VAL A 81 0.23 1.20 5.64
CA VAL A 81 -0.81 1.11 4.62
C VAL A 81 -2.06 0.45 5.21
N THR A 82 -3.18 1.12 5.01
CA THR A 82 -4.53 0.52 5.10
C THR A 82 -5.06 0.47 3.66
N MET A 83 -6.26 0.95 3.38
CA MET A 83 -6.61 1.26 2.00
C MET A 83 -5.78 2.42 1.46
N GLY A 84 -5.59 2.48 0.14
CA GLY A 84 -4.73 3.46 -0.47
C GLY A 84 -4.71 3.44 -1.98
N LEU A 85 -3.75 4.16 -2.54
CA LEU A 85 -3.47 4.26 -3.96
C LEU A 85 -2.09 3.70 -4.24
N HIS A 86 -1.98 3.04 -5.38
CA HIS A 86 -0.71 2.55 -5.90
C HIS A 86 -0.51 2.95 -7.36
N LEU A 87 0.73 2.80 -7.82
CA LEU A 87 1.10 2.88 -9.22
C LEU A 87 1.76 1.57 -9.64
N GLN A 88 1.22 0.88 -10.63
CA GLN A 88 1.81 -0.32 -11.21
C GLN A 88 2.71 0.05 -12.40
N GLY A 89 3.79 -0.70 -12.58
CA GLY A 89 4.69 -0.63 -13.73
C GLY A 89 6.17 -0.59 -13.31
N ASN A 90 7.06 -0.94 -14.25
CA ASN A 90 8.49 -0.64 -14.12
C ASN A 90 8.75 0.88 -14.06
N ILE A 91 7.93 1.61 -14.82
CA ILE A 91 7.72 3.05 -14.71
C ILE A 91 6.32 3.19 -14.10
N PRO A 92 6.20 3.45 -12.79
CA PRO A 92 4.93 3.40 -12.06
C PRO A 92 3.94 4.43 -12.59
N THR A 93 3.15 4.02 -13.59
CA THR A 93 2.31 4.89 -14.43
C THR A 93 0.86 4.46 -14.43
N TRP A 94 0.59 3.21 -14.06
CA TRP A 94 -0.76 2.66 -14.04
C TRP A 94 -1.39 2.88 -12.67
N PRO A 95 -2.37 3.79 -12.53
CA PRO A 95 -3.00 4.04 -11.24
C PRO A 95 -3.82 2.84 -10.79
N GLY A 96 -3.75 2.56 -9.51
CA GLY A 96 -4.48 1.49 -8.87
C GLY A 96 -4.88 1.82 -7.44
N MET A 97 -5.65 0.92 -6.86
CA MET A 97 -6.12 1.01 -5.48
C MET A 97 -5.65 -0.21 -4.69
N VAL A 98 -5.26 0.02 -3.45
CA VAL A 98 -5.05 -1.03 -2.44
C VAL A 98 -6.42 -1.44 -1.91
N LEU A 99 -6.72 -2.74 -1.91
CA LEU A 99 -7.97 -3.26 -1.38
C LEU A 99 -7.89 -3.43 0.15
N PRO A 100 -9.03 -3.51 0.86
CA PRO A 100 -9.03 -3.90 2.26
C PRO A 100 -8.26 -5.20 2.49
N SER A 101 -7.55 -5.28 3.61
CA SER A 101 -6.76 -6.46 3.94
C SER A 101 -7.65 -7.70 4.06
N SER A 102 -7.28 -8.76 3.36
CA SER A 102 -7.87 -10.10 3.54
C SER A 102 -7.00 -10.97 4.45
N MET A 103 -5.73 -10.61 4.62
CA MET A 103 -4.74 -11.33 5.41
C MET A 103 -4.65 -10.85 6.87
N ASN A 104 -5.27 -9.71 7.20
CA ASN A 104 -5.37 -9.17 8.56
C ASN A 104 -6.82 -8.78 8.90
N PRO A 105 -7.59 -9.66 9.56
CA PRO A 105 -8.98 -9.38 9.89
C PRO A 105 -9.15 -8.49 11.13
N ALA A 106 -8.15 -8.36 12.01
CA ALA A 106 -8.36 -7.93 13.40
C ALA A 106 -7.57 -6.69 13.85
N VAL A 107 -6.44 -6.36 13.21
CA VAL A 107 -5.63 -5.20 13.56
C VAL A 107 -5.98 -4.02 12.65
N THR A 108 -6.36 -2.91 13.26
CA THR A 108 -6.87 -1.73 12.55
C THR A 108 -6.14 -0.46 12.95
N ILE A 109 -6.17 0.54 12.08
CA ILE A 109 -5.84 1.94 12.40
C ILE A 109 -7.10 2.76 12.17
N ASN A 110 -7.57 3.47 13.19
CA ASN A 110 -8.85 4.19 13.16
C ASN A 110 -9.98 3.34 12.56
N PHE A 111 -10.07 2.07 12.98
CA PHE A 111 -11.06 1.09 12.51
C PHE A 111 -10.94 0.63 11.05
N ILE A 112 -9.86 0.96 10.34
CA ILE A 112 -9.56 0.45 9.00
C ILE A 112 -8.43 -0.58 9.10
N GLN A 113 -8.61 -1.75 8.50
CA GLN A 113 -7.62 -2.84 8.55
C GLN A 113 -6.26 -2.42 7.99
N ILE A 114 -5.20 -2.81 8.69
CA ILE A 114 -3.81 -2.67 8.20
C ILE A 114 -3.59 -3.68 7.09
N ASN A 115 -3.00 -3.25 5.97
CA ASN A 115 -2.57 -4.15 4.93
C ASN A 115 -1.19 -4.74 5.24
N VAL A 116 -1.05 -6.02 4.90
CA VAL A 116 0.14 -6.83 5.13
C VAL A 116 0.61 -7.48 3.83
N ALA A 117 1.83 -8.01 3.83
CA ALA A 117 2.34 -8.82 2.73
C ALA A 117 1.37 -9.98 2.42
N GLY A 118 1.07 -10.17 1.14
CA GLY A 118 0.05 -11.08 0.63
C GLY A 118 -1.27 -10.41 0.27
N ASP A 119 -1.52 -9.18 0.73
CA ASP A 119 -2.73 -8.44 0.35
C ASP A 119 -2.70 -7.98 -1.12
N GLN A 120 -3.88 -7.57 -1.59
CA GLN A 120 -4.12 -7.30 -3.00
C GLN A 120 -4.55 -5.86 -3.28
N GLY A 121 -4.29 -5.45 -4.51
CA GLY A 121 -4.79 -4.23 -5.12
C GLY A 121 -5.45 -4.51 -6.47
N ILE A 122 -6.04 -3.47 -7.05
CA ILE A 122 -6.51 -3.48 -8.44
C ILE A 122 -5.89 -2.33 -9.21
N THR A 123 -5.56 -2.60 -10.47
CA THR A 123 -5.13 -1.58 -11.43
C THR A 123 -6.36 -1.06 -12.14
N LEU A 124 -6.63 0.25 -12.02
CA LEU A 124 -7.91 0.83 -12.43
C LEU A 124 -8.17 0.73 -13.95
N PRO A 125 -7.18 0.91 -14.85
CA PRO A 125 -7.44 0.87 -16.29
C PRO A 125 -7.84 -0.50 -16.85
N ASN A 126 -7.49 -1.60 -16.19
CA ASN A 126 -7.75 -2.95 -16.69
C ASN A 126 -8.37 -3.90 -15.65
N SER A 127 -8.63 -3.42 -14.43
CA SER A 127 -9.08 -4.23 -13.28
C SER A 127 -8.17 -5.42 -12.98
N GLY A 128 -6.90 -5.34 -13.37
CA GLY A 128 -5.92 -6.40 -13.14
C GLY A 128 -5.56 -6.49 -11.65
N PRO A 129 -5.49 -7.69 -11.06
CA PRO A 129 -5.09 -7.84 -9.67
C PRO A 129 -3.58 -7.58 -9.52
N VAL A 130 -3.22 -7.01 -8.38
CA VAL A 130 -1.83 -6.83 -7.94
C VAL A 130 -1.68 -7.46 -6.57
N THR A 131 -0.56 -8.13 -6.30
CA THR A 131 -0.26 -8.70 -4.97
C THR A 131 1.00 -8.04 -4.43
N TYR A 132 0.93 -7.59 -3.17
CA TYR A 132 2.06 -6.96 -2.48
C TYR A 132 2.81 -8.03 -1.70
N ASN A 133 4.03 -8.36 -2.11
CA ASN A 133 4.83 -9.41 -1.50
C ASN A 133 5.75 -8.90 -0.39
N SER A 134 5.99 -7.58 -0.33
CA SER A 134 6.85 -6.97 0.68
C SER A 134 6.50 -5.51 0.92
N SER A 135 6.92 -4.98 2.08
CA SER A 135 6.76 -3.55 2.38
C SER A 135 7.62 -2.66 1.45
N GLY A 136 7.17 -1.43 1.20
CA GLY A 136 7.81 -0.52 0.24
C GLY A 136 7.59 -0.90 -1.23
N GLN A 137 6.70 -1.85 -1.49
CA GLN A 137 5.94 -1.95 -2.72
C GLN A 137 4.79 -0.97 -2.58
#